data_AF-A0A8I1TH88-F1
#
_entry.id   AF-A0A8I1TH88-F1
#
_cell.length_a   1.000
_cell.length_b   1.000
_cell.length_c   1.000
_cell.angle_alpha   90.00
_cell.angle_beta   90.00
_cell.angle_gamma   90.00
#
_symmetry.space_group_name_H-M   'P 1'
#
loop_
_entity.id
_entity.type
_entity.pdbx_description
1 polymer ?
#
loop_
_entity_poly.entity_id
_entity_poly.type
_entity_poly.pdbx_seq_one_letter_code
_entity_poly.pdbx_strand_id
1 'polypeptide(L)'
;MTRPKVDKRLRAHFKEWARRIISQDRSARKYGKSQNTIGEIERALCEAFLLGRTAGAPDQPAERGFVEWIEIPPRARDTLFSISAGLNHGSQEAVPPSIILEPVMIGGRRRWRAVEEDQEDSHTFSDGGVMPLIKFGLLGRLDEPGAGFALTDLGIATCLEFWRRWKDRDPSLPLMGVRGVNRLGMGTLERRANGTPFGARR
;
A
#
# COMPACT_ATOMS: atom_id res chain seq x y z
N MET A 1 15.62 2.28 -33.04
CA MET A 1 15.12 3.25 -32.06
C MET A 1 14.86 2.53 -30.74
N THR A 2 15.62 2.84 -29.70
CA THR A 2 15.46 2.24 -28.36
C THR A 2 14.23 2.84 -27.70
N ARG A 3 13.29 2.01 -27.24
CA ARG A 3 12.07 2.46 -26.57
C ARG A 3 12.44 3.30 -25.34
N PRO A 4 11.96 4.54 -25.20
CA PRO A 4 12.28 5.35 -24.03
C PRO A 4 11.80 4.63 -22.77
N LYS A 5 12.72 4.44 -21.83
CA LYS A 5 12.45 3.77 -20.56
C LYS A 5 11.68 4.75 -19.68
N VAL A 6 10.37 4.55 -19.59
CA VAL A 6 9.51 5.34 -18.70
C VAL A 6 10.01 5.19 -17.26
N ASP A 7 10.12 6.31 -16.57
CA ASP A 7 10.50 6.36 -15.16
C ASP A 7 9.60 5.43 -14.31
N LYS A 8 10.20 4.77 -13.32
CA LYS A 8 9.50 3.74 -12.52
C LYS A 8 8.39 4.36 -11.68
N ARG A 9 8.60 5.56 -11.15
CA ARG A 9 7.62 6.30 -10.33
C ARG A 9 6.48 6.82 -11.20
N LEU A 10 6.77 7.43 -12.34
CA LEU A 10 5.74 7.82 -13.32
C LEU A 10 4.87 6.63 -13.74
N ARG A 11 5.49 5.48 -13.98
CA ARG A 11 4.76 4.24 -14.28
C ARG A 11 3.90 3.76 -13.11
N ALA A 12 4.34 3.94 -11.87
CA ALA A 12 3.57 3.58 -10.68
C ALA A 12 2.35 4.49 -10.51
N HIS A 13 2.52 5.80 -10.69
CA HIS A 13 1.41 6.77 -10.72
C HIS A 13 0.37 6.39 -11.77
N PHE A 14 0.78 6.18 -13.02
CA PHE A 14 -0.14 5.80 -14.10
C PHE A 14 -0.97 4.53 -13.77
N LYS A 15 -0.32 3.50 -13.21
CA LYS A 15 -1.01 2.28 -12.78
C LYS A 15 -2.03 2.54 -11.66
N GLU A 16 -1.74 3.45 -10.75
CA GLU A 16 -2.65 3.81 -9.65
C GLU A 16 -3.88 4.58 -10.17
N TRP A 17 -3.69 5.47 -11.13
CA TRP A 17 -4.78 6.14 -11.84
C TRP A 17 -5.74 5.14 -12.51
N ALA A 18 -5.20 4.20 -13.29
CA ALA A 18 -5.99 3.13 -13.88
C ALA A 18 -6.76 2.31 -12.83
N ARG A 19 -6.14 2.01 -11.68
CA ARG A 19 -6.82 1.29 -10.58
C ARG A 19 -7.97 2.11 -9.98
N ARG A 20 -7.78 3.41 -9.78
CA ARG A 20 -8.83 4.33 -9.27
C ARG A 20 -10.05 4.34 -10.17
N ILE A 21 -9.84 4.51 -11.48
CA ILE A 21 -10.92 4.52 -12.49
C ILE A 21 -11.70 3.21 -12.45
N ILE A 22 -11.02 2.06 -12.50
CA ILE A 22 -11.66 0.73 -12.49
C ILE A 22 -12.41 0.49 -11.17
N SER A 23 -11.86 0.94 -10.05
CA SER A 23 -12.49 0.80 -8.74
C SER A 23 -13.80 1.61 -8.65
N GLN A 24 -13.76 2.86 -9.11
CA GLN A 24 -14.93 3.74 -9.16
C GLN A 24 -16.01 3.20 -10.10
N ASP A 25 -15.63 2.76 -11.30
CA ASP A 25 -16.52 2.14 -12.30
C ASP A 25 -17.20 0.88 -11.73
N ARG A 26 -16.44 0.01 -11.06
CA ARG A 26 -16.99 -1.17 -10.38
C ARG A 26 -17.97 -0.80 -9.26
N SER A 27 -17.63 0.21 -8.45
CA SER A 27 -18.50 0.69 -7.38
C SER A 27 -19.80 1.28 -7.92
N ALA A 28 -19.72 2.12 -8.95
CA ALA A 28 -20.88 2.73 -9.59
C ALA A 28 -21.84 1.68 -10.14
N ARG A 29 -21.32 0.65 -10.86
CA ARG A 29 -22.13 -0.48 -11.31
C ARG A 29 -22.80 -1.24 -10.16
N LYS A 30 -22.06 -1.50 -9.07
CA LYS A 30 -22.59 -2.22 -7.91
C LYS A 30 -23.74 -1.48 -7.24
N TYR A 31 -23.69 -0.14 -7.20
CA TYR A 31 -24.68 0.71 -6.51
C TYR A 31 -25.65 1.42 -7.47
N GLY A 32 -25.72 1.00 -8.74
CA GLY A 32 -26.65 1.55 -9.73
C GLY A 32 -26.43 3.03 -10.07
N LYS A 33 -25.21 3.55 -9.86
CA LYS A 33 -24.84 4.94 -10.17
C LYS A 33 -24.28 5.05 -11.59
N SER A 34 -24.54 6.17 -12.26
CA SER A 34 -23.86 6.52 -13.51
C SER A 34 -22.42 6.96 -13.21
N GLN A 35 -21.49 6.61 -14.12
CA GLN A 35 -20.08 7.00 -14.06
C GLN A 35 -19.60 7.41 -15.44
N ASN A 36 -18.90 8.55 -15.54
CA ASN A 36 -18.28 9.00 -16.79
C ASN A 36 -16.85 8.45 -16.93
N THR A 37 -16.72 7.14 -17.12
CA THR A 37 -15.42 6.46 -17.20
C THR A 37 -14.54 7.00 -18.34
N ILE A 38 -15.13 7.44 -19.46
CA ILE A 38 -14.40 8.04 -20.58
C ILE A 38 -13.75 9.35 -20.16
N GLY A 39 -14.51 10.25 -19.52
CA GLY A 39 -13.97 11.52 -19.01
C GLY A 39 -12.92 11.33 -17.91
N GLU A 40 -13.03 10.30 -17.07
CA GLU A 40 -11.99 9.95 -16.09
C GLU A 40 -10.70 9.48 -16.76
N ILE A 41 -10.79 8.70 -17.84
CA ILE A 41 -9.63 8.26 -18.62
C ILE A 41 -8.96 9.46 -19.29
N GLU A 42 -9.74 10.37 -19.89
CA GLU A 42 -9.23 11.58 -20.51
C GLU A 42 -8.44 12.45 -19.52
N ARG A 43 -9.03 12.75 -18.35
CA ARG A 43 -8.34 13.51 -17.29
C ARG A 43 -7.06 12.83 -16.82
N ALA A 44 -7.09 11.52 -16.62
CA ALA A 44 -5.91 10.74 -16.24
C ALA A 44 -4.78 10.82 -17.28
N LEU A 45 -5.12 10.78 -18.56
CA LEU A 45 -4.13 10.92 -19.64
C LEU A 45 -3.55 12.34 -19.70
N CYS A 46 -4.38 13.37 -19.54
CA CYS A 46 -3.93 14.77 -19.47
C CYS A 46 -2.99 15.00 -18.28
N GLU A 47 -3.34 14.51 -17.09
CA GLU A 47 -2.49 14.63 -15.91
C GLU A 47 -1.19 13.84 -16.04
N ALA A 48 -1.24 12.61 -16.56
CA ALA A 48 -0.02 11.83 -16.83
C ALA A 48 0.91 12.51 -17.84
N PHE A 49 0.34 13.15 -18.88
CA PHE A 49 1.09 13.93 -19.85
C PHE A 49 1.73 15.17 -19.22
N LEU A 50 0.97 15.91 -18.40
CA LEU A 50 1.49 17.07 -17.67
C LEU A 50 2.59 16.66 -16.69
N LEU A 51 2.40 15.60 -15.91
CA LEU A 51 3.44 15.04 -15.02
C LEU A 51 4.70 14.65 -15.78
N GLY A 52 4.57 13.99 -16.93
CA GLY A 52 5.70 13.63 -17.78
C GLY A 52 6.41 14.85 -18.40
N ARG A 53 5.68 15.94 -18.63
CA ARG A 53 6.21 17.20 -19.17
C ARG A 53 6.87 18.08 -18.11
N THR A 54 6.33 18.11 -16.89
CA THR A 54 6.86 18.88 -15.76
C THR A 54 8.00 18.18 -15.04
N ALA A 55 8.09 16.85 -15.10
CA ALA A 55 9.23 16.06 -14.62
C ALA A 55 10.48 16.17 -15.52
N GLY A 56 10.80 17.38 -15.97
CA GLY A 56 11.97 17.66 -16.81
C GLY A 56 13.23 17.05 -16.20
N ALA A 57 13.84 16.13 -16.94
CA ALA A 57 14.92 15.22 -16.52
C ALA A 57 14.55 14.28 -15.35
N PRO A 58 15.01 13.01 -15.37
CA PRO A 58 14.76 12.10 -14.27
C PRO A 58 15.36 12.69 -13.00
N ASP A 59 14.50 13.07 -12.05
CA ASP A 59 14.92 13.36 -10.68
C ASP A 59 15.83 12.21 -10.26
N GLN A 60 17.10 12.51 -9.98
CA GLN A 60 17.93 11.57 -9.25
C GLN A 60 17.14 11.21 -7.99
N PRO A 61 17.04 9.92 -7.63
CA PRO A 61 16.38 9.57 -6.39
C PRO A 61 17.16 10.28 -5.29
N ALA A 62 16.62 11.40 -4.78
CA ALA A 62 17.05 11.93 -3.51
C ALA A 62 17.10 10.71 -2.57
N GLU A 63 18.19 10.55 -1.84
CA GLU A 63 18.34 9.54 -0.79
C GLU A 63 17.29 9.83 0.28
N ARG A 64 16.03 9.51 -0.03
CA ARG A 64 14.92 9.59 0.90
C ARG A 64 15.18 8.45 1.87
N GLY A 65 15.20 8.76 3.16
CA GLY A 65 15.27 7.75 4.21
C GLY A 65 14.07 6.79 4.26
N PHE A 66 13.19 6.80 3.24
CA PHE A 66 12.02 5.94 3.09
C PHE A 66 11.70 5.70 1.61
N VAL A 67 10.98 4.61 1.32
CA VAL A 67 10.43 4.30 -0.01
C VAL A 67 9.04 4.90 -0.14
N GLU A 68 8.73 5.58 -1.25
CA GLU A 68 7.38 6.13 -1.44
C GLU A 68 6.36 5.01 -1.57
N TRP A 69 5.26 5.10 -0.84
CA TRP A 69 4.27 4.02 -0.75
C TRP A 69 3.73 3.59 -2.13
N ILE A 70 3.69 4.53 -3.09
CA ILE A 70 3.26 4.26 -4.47
C ILE A 70 4.23 3.37 -5.26
N GLU A 71 5.50 3.36 -4.91
CA GLU A 71 6.53 2.56 -5.59
C GLU A 71 6.43 1.07 -5.22
N ILE A 72 5.88 0.79 -4.03
CA ILE A 72 5.63 -0.57 -3.55
C ILE A 72 4.45 -1.18 -4.34
N PRO A 73 4.55 -2.41 -4.86
CA PRO A 73 3.46 -3.06 -5.57
C PRO A 73 2.20 -3.22 -4.69
N PRO A 74 0.97 -3.14 -5.26
CA PRO A 74 -0.26 -3.13 -4.46
C PRO A 74 -0.40 -4.30 -3.47
N ARG A 75 -0.03 -5.52 -3.89
CA ARG A 75 -0.12 -6.71 -3.03
C ARG A 75 0.90 -6.68 -1.89
N ALA A 76 2.06 -6.06 -2.11
CA ALA A 76 3.08 -5.88 -1.09
C ALA A 76 2.71 -4.74 -0.13
N ARG A 77 2.02 -3.69 -0.59
CA ARG A 77 1.44 -2.65 0.28
C ARG A 77 0.46 -3.26 1.29
N ASP A 78 -0.41 -4.17 0.86
CA ASP A 78 -1.37 -4.84 1.76
C ASP A 78 -0.65 -5.63 2.86
N THR A 79 0.42 -6.34 2.50
CA THR A 79 1.27 -7.05 3.46
C THR A 79 1.96 -6.07 4.41
N LEU A 80 2.63 -5.04 3.86
CA LEU A 80 3.37 -4.05 4.65
C LEU A 80 2.46 -3.29 5.61
N PHE A 81 1.26 -2.92 5.17
CA PHE A 81 0.22 -2.32 6.01
C PHE A 81 -0.18 -3.22 7.16
N SER A 82 -0.35 -4.51 6.90
CA SER A 82 -0.75 -5.47 7.94
C SER A 82 0.34 -5.63 9.01
N ILE A 83 1.59 -5.79 8.58
CA ILE A 83 2.70 -5.99 9.52
C ILE A 83 3.14 -4.69 10.21
N SER A 84 2.78 -3.53 9.68
CA SER A 84 3.11 -2.24 10.27
C SER A 84 1.99 -1.64 11.12
N ALA A 85 0.82 -2.30 11.23
CA ALA A 85 -0.31 -1.80 12.00
C ALA A 85 0.06 -1.51 13.48
N GLY A 86 0.95 -2.33 14.07
CA GLY A 86 1.49 -2.13 15.41
C GLY A 86 2.21 -0.77 15.59
N LEU A 87 2.85 -0.24 14.54
CA LEU A 87 3.56 1.05 14.59
C LEU A 87 2.63 2.26 14.68
N ASN A 88 1.33 2.08 14.40
CA ASN A 88 0.35 3.16 14.46
C ASN A 88 -0.01 3.58 15.90
N HIS A 89 0.23 2.70 16.89
CA HIS A 89 -0.31 2.78 18.25
C HIS A 89 0.45 3.68 19.23
N GLY A 90 1.40 4.50 18.77
CA GLY A 90 1.88 5.68 19.53
C GLY A 90 2.41 5.42 20.95
N SER A 91 2.81 4.20 21.29
CA SER A 91 3.37 3.90 22.61
C SER A 91 4.75 4.54 22.77
N GLN A 92 4.91 5.30 23.86
CA GLN A 92 6.17 5.92 24.29
C GLN A 92 7.26 4.90 24.70
N GLU A 93 6.98 3.61 24.66
CA GLU A 93 7.98 2.56 24.89
C GLU A 93 8.54 2.05 23.56
N ALA A 94 9.84 2.29 23.41
CA ALA A 94 10.62 2.14 22.19
C ALA A 94 10.98 0.68 21.86
N VAL A 95 10.00 -0.21 21.79
CA VAL A 95 10.19 -1.53 21.20
C VAL A 95 9.03 -1.82 20.25
N PRO A 96 9.22 -1.70 18.92
CA PRO A 96 8.18 -2.12 18.00
C PRO A 96 7.96 -3.63 18.20
N PRO A 97 6.71 -4.14 18.23
CA PRO A 97 6.49 -5.57 18.08
C PRO A 97 7.01 -5.93 16.68
N SER A 98 8.24 -6.45 16.63
CA SER A 98 8.88 -6.89 15.40
C SER A 98 8.12 -8.13 14.96
N ILE A 99 7.10 -7.96 14.13
CA ILE A 99 6.45 -9.10 13.49
C ILE A 99 7.52 -9.80 12.66
N ILE A 100 7.93 -10.98 13.12
CA ILE A 100 8.90 -11.81 12.42
C ILE A 100 8.14 -12.64 11.39
N LEU A 101 8.58 -12.59 10.14
CA LEU A 101 8.01 -13.37 9.06
C LEU A 101 8.88 -14.59 8.76
N GLU A 102 8.33 -15.78 8.95
CA GLU A 102 9.03 -17.02 8.66
C GLU A 102 8.48 -17.69 7.40
N PRO A 103 9.35 -18.19 6.50
CA PRO A 103 8.92 -18.97 5.36
C PRO A 103 8.40 -20.34 5.83
N VAL A 104 7.16 -20.67 5.48
CA VAL A 104 6.51 -21.95 5.78
C VAL A 104 5.95 -22.60 4.51
N MET A 105 5.89 -23.93 4.47
CA MET A 105 5.30 -24.67 3.36
C MET A 105 3.87 -25.09 3.72
N ILE A 106 2.88 -24.62 2.96
CA ILE A 106 1.46 -24.97 3.15
C ILE A 106 0.89 -25.42 1.82
N GLY A 107 0.43 -26.67 1.75
CA GLY A 107 -0.14 -27.26 0.53
C GLY A 107 0.80 -27.19 -0.68
N GLY A 108 2.10 -27.48 -0.46
CA GLY A 108 3.13 -27.45 -1.50
C GLY A 108 3.53 -26.06 -2.00
N ARG A 109 3.03 -24.98 -1.39
CA ARG A 109 3.37 -23.60 -1.74
C ARG A 109 4.07 -22.90 -0.58
N ARG A 110 5.10 -22.12 -0.90
CA ARG A 110 5.74 -21.24 0.08
C ARG A 110 4.78 -20.11 0.50
N ARG A 111 4.66 -19.94 1.80
CA ARG A 111 3.92 -18.89 2.50
C ARG A 111 4.84 -18.26 3.54
N TRP A 112 4.40 -17.14 4.07
CA TRP A 112 5.13 -16.40 5.10
C TRP A 112 4.22 -16.24 6.29
N ARG A 113 4.57 -16.88 7.41
CA ARG A 113 3.81 -16.82 8.65
C ARG A 113 4.32 -15.65 9.49
N ALA A 114 3.42 -14.82 10.00
CA ALA A 114 3.76 -13.90 11.08
C ALA A 114 3.87 -14.70 12.37
N VAL A 115 5.05 -14.67 13.00
CA VAL A 115 5.25 -15.26 14.32
C VAL A 115 4.83 -14.22 15.34
N GLU A 116 3.71 -14.48 16.00
CA GLU A 116 3.27 -13.77 17.21
C GLU A 116 3.49 -14.73 18.38
N GLU A 117 4.00 -14.23 19.53
CA GLU A 117 3.97 -15.02 20.77
C GLU A 117 2.51 -15.37 21.05
N ASP A 118 2.19 -16.67 21.04
CA ASP A 118 0.93 -17.24 21.55
C ASP A 118 -0.29 -17.41 20.60
N GLN A 119 -0.12 -17.51 19.27
CA GLN A 119 -1.25 -17.88 18.37
C GLN A 119 -0.94 -19.01 17.37
N GLU A 120 -1.60 -20.16 17.57
CA GLU A 120 -1.61 -21.30 16.62
C GLU A 120 -2.22 -20.93 15.24
N ASP A 121 -3.09 -19.92 15.18
CA ASP A 121 -3.76 -19.42 13.94
C ASP A 121 -3.03 -18.23 13.29
N SER A 122 -1.70 -18.28 13.29
CA SER A 122 -0.86 -17.23 12.72
C SER A 122 -1.16 -16.95 11.24
N HIS A 123 -1.49 -15.69 10.93
CA HIS A 123 -1.81 -15.25 9.58
C HIS A 123 -0.68 -15.52 8.58
N THR A 124 -1.02 -15.95 7.37
CA THR A 124 -0.04 -16.21 6.32
C THR A 124 -0.14 -15.29 5.11
N PHE A 125 1.00 -14.84 4.64
CA PHE A 125 1.17 -14.04 3.43
C PHE A 125 1.70 -14.89 2.28
N SER A 126 1.46 -14.43 1.06
CA SER A 126 2.03 -15.03 -0.16
C SER A 126 3.37 -14.41 -0.51
N ASP A 127 4.21 -15.13 -1.27
CA ASP A 127 5.42 -14.59 -1.90
C ASP A 127 5.20 -13.27 -2.63
N GLY A 128 4.09 -13.13 -3.38
CA GLY A 128 3.79 -11.89 -4.11
C GLY A 128 3.52 -10.67 -3.21
N GLY A 129 3.36 -10.86 -1.90
CA GLY A 129 3.25 -9.78 -0.91
C GLY A 129 4.58 -9.52 -0.19
N VAL A 130 5.35 -10.57 0.12
CA VAL A 130 6.59 -10.46 0.92
C VAL A 130 7.84 -10.25 0.08
N MET A 131 8.01 -11.01 -1.02
CA MET A 131 9.23 -10.94 -1.84
C MET A 131 9.53 -9.54 -2.39
N PRO A 132 8.54 -8.72 -2.80
CA PRO A 132 8.82 -7.34 -3.18
C PRO A 132 9.41 -6.53 -2.02
N LEU A 133 8.91 -6.69 -0.79
CA LEU A 133 9.40 -5.94 0.37
C LEU A 133 10.87 -6.27 0.68
N ILE A 134 11.27 -7.53 0.56
CA ILE A 134 12.67 -7.96 0.64
C ILE A 134 13.50 -7.29 -0.47
N LYS A 135 13.01 -7.27 -1.71
CA LYS A 135 13.72 -6.63 -2.84
C LYS A 135 13.86 -5.12 -2.70
N PHE A 136 12.95 -4.46 -2.00
CA PHE A 136 13.04 -3.03 -1.66
C PHE A 136 13.92 -2.78 -0.43
N GLY A 137 14.44 -3.82 0.24
CA GLY A 137 15.19 -3.68 1.49
C GLY A 137 14.33 -3.25 2.68
N LEU A 138 13.00 -3.37 2.58
CA LEU A 138 12.06 -3.04 3.67
C LEU A 138 11.93 -4.16 4.68
N LEU A 139 12.22 -5.40 4.25
CA LEU A 139 12.35 -6.56 5.12
C LEU A 139 13.77 -7.11 5.03
N GLY A 140 14.39 -7.31 6.19
CA GLY A 140 15.73 -7.85 6.35
C GLY A 140 15.67 -9.21 7.02
N ARG A 141 16.60 -10.09 6.67
CA ARG A 141 16.79 -11.35 7.38
C ARG A 141 17.45 -11.05 8.73
N LEU A 142 16.97 -11.68 9.80
CA LEU A 142 17.61 -11.59 11.12
C LEU A 142 18.89 -12.44 11.15
N ASP A 143 19.88 -12.06 11.96
CA ASP A 143 21.18 -12.73 11.98
C ASP A 143 21.18 -14.03 12.83
N GLU A 144 20.10 -14.33 13.56
CA GLU A 144 20.01 -15.49 14.45
C GLU A 144 19.62 -16.81 13.72
N PRO A 145 20.07 -17.99 14.19
CA PRO A 145 19.72 -19.28 13.59
C PRO A 145 18.19 -19.55 13.68
N GLY A 146 17.53 -19.77 12.53
CA GLY A 146 16.06 -19.78 12.44
C GLY A 146 15.47 -18.51 11.82
N ALA A 147 16.32 -17.50 11.61
CA ALA A 147 16.09 -16.20 10.97
C ALA A 147 14.83 -16.06 10.12
N GLY A 148 13.75 -15.62 10.78
CA GLY A 148 12.68 -14.94 10.07
C GLY A 148 13.13 -13.58 9.54
N PHE A 149 12.18 -12.87 8.94
CA PHE A 149 12.39 -11.56 8.35
C PHE A 149 11.63 -10.50 9.14
N ALA A 150 12.30 -9.42 9.49
CA ALA A 150 11.71 -8.30 10.21
C ALA A 150 11.82 -7.01 9.37
N LEU A 151 11.11 -5.96 9.78
CA LEU A 151 11.28 -4.63 9.20
C LEU A 151 12.71 -4.15 9.43
N THR A 152 13.35 -3.65 8.38
CA THR A 152 14.61 -2.89 8.49
C THR A 152 14.32 -1.46 8.95
N ASP A 153 15.36 -0.69 9.25
CA ASP A 153 15.22 0.76 9.52
C ASP A 153 14.51 1.50 8.38
N LEU A 154 14.86 1.16 7.12
CA LEU A 154 14.19 1.68 5.93
C LEU A 154 12.70 1.27 5.89
N GLY A 155 12.41 0.02 6.27
CA GLY A 155 11.06 -0.51 6.43
C GLY A 155 10.23 0.26 7.46
N ILE A 156 10.81 0.48 8.65
CA ILE A 156 10.20 1.23 9.74
C ILE A 156 9.93 2.68 9.31
N ALA A 157 10.94 3.39 8.78
CA ALA A 157 10.79 4.77 8.31
C ALA A 157 9.70 4.90 7.24
N THR A 158 9.65 3.96 6.29
CA THR A 158 8.61 3.88 5.26
C THR A 158 7.20 3.72 5.84
N CYS A 159 7.06 2.89 6.87
CA CYS A 159 5.77 2.68 7.52
C CYS A 159 5.35 3.89 8.37
N LEU A 160 6.28 4.50 9.10
CA LEU A 160 6.00 5.70 9.90
C LEU A 160 5.53 6.85 9.02
N GLU A 161 6.17 7.09 7.88
CA GLU A 161 5.75 8.13 6.95
C GLU A 161 4.36 7.83 6.34
N PHE A 162 4.09 6.57 6.01
CA PHE A 162 2.75 6.17 5.58
C PHE A 162 1.70 6.44 6.68
N TRP A 163 1.94 6.02 7.92
CA TRP A 163 0.99 6.21 9.02
C TRP A 163 0.79 7.69 9.38
N ARG A 164 1.83 8.51 9.28
CA ARG A 164 1.73 9.96 9.42
C ARG A 164 0.78 10.56 8.38
N ARG A 165 1.03 10.29 7.09
CA ARG A 165 0.18 10.75 5.98
C ARG A 165 -1.25 10.18 6.05
N TRP A 166 -1.39 8.95 6.54
CA TRP A 166 -2.68 8.31 6.75
C TRP A 166 -3.49 9.03 7.84
N LYS A 167 -2.86 9.38 8.97
CA LYS A 167 -3.47 10.20 10.04
C LYS A 167 -3.91 11.56 9.52
N ASP A 168 -3.09 12.17 8.66
CA ASP A 168 -3.39 13.46 8.01
C ASP A 168 -4.43 13.36 6.88
N ARG A 169 -4.93 12.14 6.59
CA ARG A 169 -5.88 11.86 5.49
C ARG A 169 -5.40 12.37 4.13
N ASP A 170 -4.10 12.22 3.86
CA ASP A 170 -3.49 12.69 2.62
C ASP A 170 -4.14 12.01 1.39
N PRO A 171 -4.80 12.78 0.49
CA PRO A 171 -5.50 12.23 -0.68
C PRO A 171 -4.56 11.68 -1.76
N SER A 172 -3.26 11.99 -1.66
CA SER A 172 -2.25 11.46 -2.58
C SER A 172 -1.80 10.05 -2.24
N LEU A 173 -2.25 9.48 -1.11
CA LEU A 173 -1.99 8.08 -0.80
C LEU A 173 -2.63 7.14 -1.84
N PRO A 174 -1.90 6.09 -2.29
CA PRO A 174 -2.43 5.10 -3.21
C PRO A 174 -3.61 4.34 -2.63
N LEU A 175 -4.49 3.78 -3.48
CA LEU A 175 -5.53 2.89 -3.02
C LEU A 175 -4.93 1.64 -2.41
N MET A 176 -5.39 1.30 -1.21
CA MET A 176 -5.15 0.00 -0.59
C MET A 176 -5.82 -1.09 -1.42
N GLY A 177 -5.24 -2.29 -1.43
CA GLY A 177 -5.92 -3.43 -2.01
C GLY A 177 -7.20 -3.75 -1.23
N VAL A 178 -8.14 -4.43 -1.89
CA VAL A 178 -9.44 -4.83 -1.32
C VAL A 178 -9.30 -5.62 0.01
N ARG A 179 -8.14 -6.24 0.25
CA ARG A 179 -7.84 -7.00 1.48
C ARG A 179 -7.33 -6.15 2.64
N GLY A 180 -6.72 -4.99 2.40
CA GLY A 180 -6.25 -4.09 3.45
C GLY A 180 -7.39 -3.37 4.16
N VAL A 181 -8.43 -2.95 3.42
CA VAL A 181 -9.56 -2.16 3.93
C VAL A 181 -10.46 -2.95 4.90
N ASN A 182 -10.65 -4.25 4.67
CA ASN A 182 -11.49 -5.09 5.55
C ASN A 182 -10.79 -5.49 6.85
N ARG A 183 -9.46 -5.41 6.92
CA ARG A 183 -8.65 -6.01 7.99
C ARG A 183 -8.59 -5.19 9.29
N LEU A 184 -8.91 -3.90 9.24
CA LEU A 184 -8.97 -3.01 10.42
C LEU A 184 -10.39 -2.53 10.76
N GLY A 185 -11.44 -3.18 10.24
CA GLY A 185 -12.82 -2.68 10.39
C GLY A 185 -13.11 -1.36 9.67
N MET A 186 -12.17 -0.87 8.85
CA MET A 186 -12.22 0.41 8.13
C MET A 186 -13.30 0.48 7.04
N GLY A 187 -13.85 -0.67 6.60
CA GLY A 187 -15.03 -0.71 5.72
C GLY A 187 -16.30 -0.05 6.31
N THR A 188 -16.26 0.32 7.59
CA THR A 188 -17.32 1.06 8.29
C THR A 188 -17.04 2.57 8.33
N LEU A 189 -15.77 2.99 8.28
CA LEU A 189 -15.36 4.40 8.30
C LEU A 189 -15.50 5.07 6.92
N GLU A 190 -15.15 4.37 5.83
CA GLU A 190 -15.39 4.89 4.47
C GLU A 190 -16.89 5.03 4.15
N ARG A 191 -17.75 4.19 4.76
CA ARG A 191 -19.21 4.30 4.60
C ARG A 191 -19.82 5.51 5.31
N ARG A 192 -19.16 6.07 6.32
CA ARG A 192 -19.59 7.32 6.98
C ARG A 192 -19.05 8.58 6.31
N ALA A 193 -17.96 8.49 5.53
CA ALA A 193 -17.37 9.64 4.85
C ALA A 193 -18.14 10.07 3.58
N ASN A 194 -18.91 9.15 2.97
CA ASN A 194 -19.88 9.50 1.94
C ASN A 194 -21.21 9.90 2.61
N GLY A 195 -21.18 11.00 3.34
CA GLY A 195 -22.36 11.61 3.93
C GLY A 195 -23.39 11.93 2.86
N THR A 196 -24.51 11.22 2.89
CA THR A 196 -25.80 11.73 2.42
C THR A 196 -26.02 13.08 3.09
N PRO A 197 -26.27 14.18 2.36
CA PRO A 197 -26.61 15.42 3.03
C PRO A 197 -28.02 15.25 3.61
N PHE A 198 -28.13 15.39 4.92
CA PHE A 198 -29.39 15.65 5.58
C PHE A 198 -29.97 16.95 5.01
N GLY A 199 -31.07 16.84 4.30
CA GLY A 199 -31.96 17.95 3.94
C GLY A 199 -33.26 17.80 4.72
N ALA A 200 -33.41 18.62 5.75
CA ALA A 200 -34.64 18.78 6.54
C ALA A 200 -35.71 19.57 5.77
N ARG A 201 -36.93 19.57 6.36
CA ARG A 201 -38.18 20.34 6.10
C ARG A 201 -39.26 19.49 5.41
N ARG A 202 -40.49 19.41 5.89
CA ARG A 202 -41.22 20.02 7.02
C ARG A 202 -42.28 19.02 7.46
#